data_AF-A0A7G8PGV3-F1
#
_entry.id   AF-A0A7G8PGV3-F1
#
_cell.length_a   1.000
_cell.length_b   1.000
_cell.length_c   1.000
_cell.angle_alpha   90.00
_cell.angle_beta   90.00
_cell.angle_gamma   90.00
#
_symmetry.space_group_name_H-M   'P 1'
#
loop_
_entity.id
_entity.type
_entity.pdbx_description
1 polymer ?
#
loop_
_entity_poly.entity_id
_entity_poly.type
_entity_poly.pdbx_seq_one_letter_code
_entity_poly.pdbx_strand_id
1 'polypeptide(L)'
;MARPKRSSATPVAAILTLVGALLCTLAVGGFLLYPYFVLRPWLYHPVLFGVPGFLLLALACWLGFARTALKWAGVAVCALAAVAVGFIGWFAAAFASPMNTPSAFPSPDGRAEVVVYQSTAGFAPDMTWELRLHTRRGLLSRESTLGCVNSDAMSLNLVQWIDAHTVRVGLSRGGMVDIVVDDQGRPDRTVNGGC
;
A
#
# COMPACT_ATOMS: atom_id res chain seq x y z
N MET A 1 -10.42 -45.26 -29.94
CA MET A 1 -9.29 -44.78 -29.11
C MET A 1 -8.80 -43.44 -29.65
N ALA A 2 -9.22 -42.32 -29.07
CA ALA A 2 -8.76 -40.99 -29.47
C ALA A 2 -7.45 -40.68 -28.74
N ARG A 3 -6.34 -40.56 -29.48
CA ARG A 3 -5.03 -40.18 -28.95
C ARG A 3 -5.13 -38.73 -28.42
N PRO A 4 -4.86 -38.45 -27.13
CA PRO A 4 -4.84 -37.08 -26.65
C PRO A 4 -3.68 -36.34 -27.33
N LYS A 5 -4.03 -35.32 -28.13
CA LYS A 5 -3.08 -34.42 -28.77
C LYS A 5 -2.39 -33.64 -27.66
N ARG A 6 -1.20 -34.07 -27.24
CA ARG A 6 -0.34 -33.30 -26.32
C ARG A 6 -0.09 -31.95 -26.98
N SER A 7 -0.76 -30.92 -26.48
CA SER A 7 -0.41 -29.53 -26.71
C SER A 7 0.97 -29.35 -26.09
N SER A 8 2.01 -29.47 -26.91
CA SER A 8 3.35 -29.05 -26.53
C SER A 8 3.30 -27.53 -26.44
N ALA A 9 2.98 -27.01 -25.25
CA ALA A 9 3.32 -25.64 -24.93
C ALA A 9 4.80 -25.47 -25.26
N THR A 10 5.12 -24.50 -26.13
CA THR A 10 6.52 -24.22 -26.46
C THR A 10 7.25 -23.88 -25.17
N PRO A 11 8.51 -24.34 -24.98
CA PRO A 11 9.25 -24.11 -23.73
C PRO A 11 9.31 -22.62 -23.37
N VAL A 12 9.29 -21.74 -24.38
CA VAL A 12 9.19 -20.29 -24.25
C VAL A 12 7.88 -19.85 -23.56
N ALA A 13 6.73 -20.40 -23.93
CA ALA A 13 5.46 -20.06 -23.31
C ALA A 13 5.41 -20.51 -21.83
N ALA A 14 6.02 -21.65 -21.50
CA ALA A 14 6.12 -22.12 -20.11
C ALA A 14 7.00 -21.19 -19.25
N ILE A 15 8.15 -20.77 -19.77
CA ILE A 15 9.05 -19.82 -19.08
C ILE A 15 8.35 -18.48 -18.86
N LEU A 16 7.70 -17.93 -19.90
CA LEU A 16 6.96 -16.67 -19.79
C LEU A 16 5.83 -16.73 -18.75
N THR A 17 5.15 -17.87 -18.66
CA THR A 17 4.09 -18.08 -17.66
C THR A 17 4.66 -18.12 -16.24
N LEU A 18 5.77 -18.82 -16.03
CA LEU A 18 6.44 -18.88 -14.73
C LEU A 18 6.96 -17.51 -14.28
N VAL A 19 7.63 -16.78 -15.17
CA VAL A 19 8.15 -15.44 -14.87
C VAL A 19 7.00 -14.46 -14.64
N GLY A 20 5.95 -14.50 -15.47
CA GLY A 20 4.76 -13.68 -15.30
C GLY A 20 4.04 -13.95 -13.97
N ALA A 21 3.86 -15.23 -13.61
CA ALA A 21 3.27 -15.62 -12.33
C ALA A 21 4.12 -15.16 -11.14
N LEU A 22 5.45 -15.30 -11.22
CA LEU A 22 6.38 -14.85 -10.18
C LEU A 22 6.25 -13.33 -9.95
N LEU A 23 6.21 -12.54 -11.03
CA LEU A 23 6.04 -11.09 -10.97
C LEU A 23 4.67 -10.70 -10.40
N CYS A 24 3.61 -11.41 -10.77
CA CYS A 24 2.29 -11.21 -10.16
C CYS A 24 2.29 -11.55 -8.66
N THR A 25 2.96 -12.63 -8.24
CA THR A 25 3.09 -12.96 -6.81
C THR A 25 3.91 -11.93 -6.04
N LEU A 26 4.95 -11.35 -6.66
CA LEU A 26 5.71 -10.25 -6.06
C LEU A 26 4.87 -8.98 -5.93
N ALA A 27 4.02 -8.67 -6.91
CA ALA A 27 3.09 -7.55 -6.84
C ALA A 27 2.07 -7.72 -5.69
N VAL A 28 1.51 -8.93 -5.52
CA VAL A 28 0.61 -9.26 -4.39
C VAL A 28 1.36 -9.23 -3.06
N GLY A 29 2.57 -9.78 -3.01
CA GLY A 29 3.44 -9.73 -1.83
C GLY A 29 3.76 -8.31 -1.39
N GLY A 30 4.01 -7.39 -2.33
CA GLY A 30 4.21 -5.98 -2.05
C GLY A 30 2.99 -5.30 -1.41
N PHE A 31 1.78 -5.71 -1.81
CA PHE A 31 0.54 -5.20 -1.20
C PHE A 31 0.33 -5.75 0.22
N LEU A 32 0.59 -7.05 0.43
CA LEU A 32 0.47 -7.68 1.75
C LEU A 32 1.50 -7.15 2.76
N LEU A 33 2.67 -6.75 2.27
CA LEU A 33 3.76 -6.19 3.07
C LEU A 33 3.72 -4.65 3.16
N TYR A 34 2.67 -4.00 2.63
CA TYR A 34 2.41 -2.56 2.75
C TYR A 34 2.64 -2.00 4.18
N PRO A 35 2.22 -2.66 5.27
CA PRO A 35 2.37 -2.12 6.62
C PRO A 35 3.82 -1.96 7.10
N TYR A 36 4.79 -2.61 6.43
CA TYR A 36 6.20 -2.60 6.83
C TYR A 36 6.95 -1.51 6.07
N PHE A 37 7.07 -0.32 6.68
CA PHE A 37 7.61 0.86 6.01
C PHE A 37 9.07 0.70 5.54
N VAL A 38 9.85 -0.18 6.18
CA VAL A 38 11.25 -0.45 5.81
C VAL A 38 11.36 -1.31 4.54
N LEU A 39 10.38 -2.17 4.27
CA LEU A 39 10.33 -2.95 3.02
C LEU A 39 9.68 -2.17 1.87
N ARG A 40 8.99 -1.07 2.18
CA ARG A 40 8.30 -0.21 1.22
C ARG A 40 9.22 0.28 0.09
N PRO A 41 10.44 0.81 0.31
CA PRO A 41 11.26 1.29 -0.80
C PRO A 41 11.63 0.20 -1.84
N TRP A 42 11.63 -1.08 -1.44
CA TRP A 42 12.10 -2.19 -2.27
C TRP A 42 10.97 -3.00 -2.91
N LEU A 43 9.83 -3.17 -2.22
CA LEU A 43 8.67 -3.93 -2.72
C LEU A 43 7.55 -3.05 -3.28
N TYR A 44 7.57 -1.74 -3.04
CA TYR A 44 6.46 -0.84 -3.34
C TYR A 44 6.49 -0.29 -4.77
N HIS A 45 6.76 -1.17 -5.71
CA HIS A 45 6.53 -0.93 -7.12
C HIS A 45 5.57 -1.97 -7.70
N PRO A 46 4.34 -2.11 -7.16
CA PRO A 46 3.34 -3.06 -7.68
C PRO A 46 3.03 -2.82 -9.16
N VAL A 47 3.22 -1.58 -9.64
CA VAL A 47 3.13 -1.23 -11.06
C VAL A 47 4.31 -1.78 -11.86
N LEU A 48 5.55 -1.66 -11.35
CA LEU A 48 6.74 -2.18 -12.03
C LEU A 48 6.79 -3.71 -12.07
N PHE A 49 6.10 -4.41 -11.15
CA PHE A 49 6.02 -5.87 -11.18
C PHE A 49 4.73 -6.37 -11.84
N GLY A 50 3.59 -5.75 -11.55
CA GLY A 50 2.29 -6.15 -12.06
C GLY A 50 2.12 -5.94 -13.56
N VAL A 51 2.46 -4.75 -14.08
CA VAL A 51 2.32 -4.45 -15.52
C VAL A 51 3.16 -5.39 -16.40
N PRO A 52 4.47 -5.57 -16.17
CA PRO A 52 5.23 -6.52 -16.98
C PRO A 52 4.83 -7.98 -16.71
N GLY A 53 4.42 -8.34 -15.50
CA GLY A 53 3.90 -9.68 -15.21
C GLY A 53 2.68 -10.04 -16.06
N PHE A 54 1.70 -9.13 -16.14
CA PHE A 54 0.52 -9.31 -16.98
C PHE A 54 0.83 -9.25 -18.49
N LEU A 55 1.78 -8.43 -18.92
CA LEU A 55 2.22 -8.41 -20.33
C LEU A 55 2.92 -9.73 -20.72
N LEU A 56 3.75 -10.30 -19.85
CA LEU A 56 4.38 -11.61 -20.08
C LEU A 56 3.35 -12.74 -20.12
N LEU A 57 2.31 -12.70 -19.28
CA LEU A 57 1.19 -13.63 -19.33
C LEU A 57 0.37 -13.48 -20.63
N ALA A 58 0.15 -12.26 -21.11
CA ALA A 58 -0.50 -12.01 -22.40
C ALA A 58 0.31 -12.61 -23.56
N LEU A 59 1.63 -12.42 -23.55
CA LEU A 59 2.57 -13.03 -24.51
C LEU A 59 2.57 -14.56 -24.42
N ALA A 60 2.51 -15.13 -23.21
CA ALA A 60 2.40 -16.57 -23.01
C ALA A 60 1.09 -17.14 -23.57
N CYS A 61 -0.05 -16.48 -23.34
CA CYS A 61 -1.33 -16.85 -23.95
C CYS A 61 -1.30 -16.75 -25.48
N TRP A 62 -0.62 -15.73 -26.02
CA TRP A 62 -0.46 -15.55 -27.46
C TRP A 62 0.30 -16.70 -28.13
N LEU A 63 1.35 -17.20 -27.47
CA LEU A 63 2.27 -18.21 -27.99
C LEU A 63 1.84 -19.66 -27.65
N GLY A 64 1.10 -19.86 -26.55
CA GLY A 64 0.77 -21.18 -26.02
C GLY A 64 -0.54 -21.78 -26.54
N PHE A 65 -1.54 -20.96 -26.89
CA PHE A 65 -2.85 -21.47 -27.33
C PHE A 65 -2.94 -21.66 -28.84
N ALA A 66 -3.22 -22.90 -29.27
CA ALA A 66 -3.47 -23.23 -30.67
C ALA A 66 -4.85 -22.80 -31.18
N ARG A 67 -5.81 -22.54 -30.27
CA ARG A 67 -7.17 -22.08 -30.62
C ARG A 67 -7.23 -20.56 -30.58
N THR A 68 -7.51 -19.94 -31.73
CA THR A 68 -7.56 -18.48 -31.91
C THR A 68 -8.48 -17.79 -30.90
N ALA A 69 -9.66 -18.34 -30.61
CA ALA A 69 -10.59 -17.75 -29.64
C ALA A 69 -10.02 -17.69 -28.20
N LEU A 70 -9.43 -18.79 -27.71
CA LEU A 70 -8.81 -18.87 -26.37
C LEU A 70 -7.57 -18.00 -26.26
N LYS A 71 -6.81 -17.90 -27.35
CA LYS A 71 -5.63 -17.05 -27.46
C LYS A 71 -6.00 -15.57 -27.24
N TRP A 72 -6.98 -15.07 -27.99
CA TRP A 72 -7.41 -13.68 -27.87
C TRP A 72 -8.13 -13.40 -26.55
N ALA A 73 -8.90 -14.35 -26.02
CA ALA A 73 -9.53 -14.21 -24.71
C ALA A 73 -8.48 -14.06 -23.60
N GLY A 74 -7.46 -14.92 -23.56
CA GLY A 74 -6.38 -14.83 -22.57
C GLY A 74 -5.56 -13.55 -22.68
N VAL A 75 -5.26 -13.13 -23.91
CA VAL A 75 -4.54 -11.87 -24.19
C VAL A 75 -5.37 -10.68 -23.74
N ALA A 76 -6.67 -10.65 -24.05
CA ALA A 76 -7.56 -9.56 -23.66
C ALA A 76 -7.66 -9.44 -22.14
N VAL A 77 -7.83 -10.55 -21.41
CA VAL A 77 -7.89 -10.55 -19.94
C VAL A 77 -6.58 -10.07 -19.32
N CYS A 78 -5.43 -10.57 -19.80
CA CYS A 78 -4.13 -10.16 -19.28
C CYS A 78 -3.81 -8.69 -19.60
N ALA A 79 -4.13 -8.23 -20.82
CA ALA A 79 -3.95 -6.84 -21.21
C ALA A 79 -4.85 -5.90 -20.38
N LEU A 80 -6.12 -6.24 -20.19
CA LEU A 80 -7.03 -5.48 -19.34
C LEU A 80 -6.53 -5.41 -17.88
N ALA A 81 -6.01 -6.51 -17.35
CA ALA A 81 -5.40 -6.53 -16.02
C ALA A 81 -4.15 -5.63 -15.93
N ALA A 82 -3.29 -5.64 -16.96
CA ALA A 82 -2.14 -4.73 -17.03
C ALA A 82 -2.56 -3.26 -17.06
N VAL A 83 -3.58 -2.91 -17.86
CA VAL A 83 -4.13 -1.56 -17.92
C VAL A 83 -4.74 -1.16 -16.58
N ALA A 84 -5.51 -2.05 -15.94
CA ALA A 84 -6.13 -1.77 -14.65
C ALA A 84 -5.07 -1.48 -13.56
N VAL A 85 -4.02 -2.32 -13.47
CA VAL A 85 -2.93 -2.11 -12.51
C VAL A 85 -2.14 -0.84 -12.83
N GLY A 86 -1.85 -0.58 -14.11
CA GLY A 86 -1.21 0.65 -14.55
C GLY A 86 -2.02 1.90 -14.21
N PHE A 87 -3.34 1.84 -14.42
CA PHE A 87 -4.26 2.93 -14.10
C PHE A 87 -4.33 3.19 -12.60
N ILE A 88 -4.46 2.15 -11.76
CA ILE A 88 -4.45 2.29 -10.30
C ILE A 88 -3.13 2.92 -9.83
N GLY A 89 -2.01 2.47 -10.38
CA GLY A 89 -0.70 3.02 -10.10
C GLY A 89 -0.55 4.49 -10.46
N TRP A 90 -0.96 4.84 -11.67
CA TRP A 90 -0.96 6.22 -12.15
C TRP A 90 -1.91 7.10 -11.33
N PHE A 91 -3.12 6.62 -11.04
CA PHE A 91 -4.10 7.31 -10.21
C PHE A 91 -3.53 7.59 -8.81
N ALA A 92 -2.97 6.56 -8.16
CA ALA A 92 -2.35 6.73 -6.84
C ALA A 92 -1.20 7.75 -6.86
N ALA A 93 -0.39 7.80 -7.93
CA ALA A 93 0.69 8.77 -8.05
C ALA A 93 0.19 10.19 -8.37
N ALA A 94 -0.80 10.33 -9.25
CA ALA A 94 -1.38 11.60 -9.65
C ALA A 94 -2.14 12.28 -8.50
N PHE A 95 -2.72 11.48 -7.59
CA PHE A 95 -3.45 11.93 -6.42
C PHE A 95 -2.68 11.77 -5.11
N ALA A 96 -1.38 11.47 -5.17
CA ALA A 96 -0.54 11.46 -3.98
C ALA A 96 -0.39 12.91 -3.47
N SER A 97 -1.06 13.24 -2.37
CA SER A 97 -0.80 14.51 -1.69
C SER A 97 0.64 14.50 -1.16
N PRO A 98 1.46 15.53 -1.47
CA PRO A 98 2.79 15.65 -0.88
C PRO A 98 2.64 15.75 0.63
N MET A 99 3.02 14.67 1.32
CA MET A 99 2.99 14.61 2.76
C MET A 99 4.23 15.34 3.27
N ASN A 100 4.03 16.56 3.76
CA ASN A 100 5.07 17.20 4.54
C ASN A 100 5.09 16.51 5.91
N THR A 101 6.29 16.28 6.45
CA THR A 101 6.50 15.81 7.82
C THR A 101 6.73 17.02 8.73
N PRO A 102 5.69 17.70 9.22
CA PRO A 102 5.84 18.85 10.10
C PRO A 102 6.51 18.50 11.43
N SER A 103 6.32 17.28 11.97
CA SER A 103 6.85 16.91 13.28
C SER A 103 6.89 15.40 13.54
N ALA A 104 7.90 14.96 14.29
CA ALA A 104 8.04 13.60 14.80
C ALA A 104 8.25 13.63 16.32
N PHE A 105 7.50 12.83 17.05
CA PHE A 105 7.52 12.75 18.52
C PHE A 105 7.97 11.35 18.95
N PRO A 106 9.24 11.18 19.37
CA PRO A 106 9.74 9.88 19.82
C PRO A 106 9.08 9.48 21.14
N SER A 107 8.81 8.19 21.30
CA SER A 107 8.37 7.62 22.57
C SER A 107 9.49 7.71 23.62
N PRO A 108 9.16 7.77 24.92
CA PRO A 108 10.15 7.83 25.99
C PRO A 108 11.18 6.69 26.00
N ASP A 109 10.77 5.51 25.52
CA ASP A 109 11.60 4.31 25.41
C ASP A 109 12.32 4.17 24.05
N GLY A 110 12.07 5.10 23.11
CA GLY A 110 12.66 5.12 21.77
C GLY A 110 12.21 3.99 20.84
N ARG A 111 11.22 3.17 21.24
CA ARG A 111 10.74 2.03 20.46
C ARG A 111 9.73 2.42 19.38
N ALA A 112 9.08 3.58 19.53
CA ALA A 112 8.13 4.10 18.56
C ALA A 112 8.28 5.61 18.39
N GLU A 113 7.73 6.14 17.32
CA GLU A 113 7.63 7.57 17.07
C GLU A 113 6.26 7.87 16.47
N VAL A 114 5.64 8.95 16.90
CA VAL A 114 4.44 9.48 16.24
C VAL A 114 4.91 10.52 15.24
N VAL A 115 4.65 10.26 13.96
CA VAL A 115 4.89 11.21 12.88
C VAL A 115 3.56 11.81 12.49
N VAL A 116 3.49 13.14 12.55
CA VAL A 116 2.33 13.88 12.04
C VAL A 116 2.66 14.24 10.61
N TYR A 117 1.84 13.77 9.67
CA TYR A 117 1.88 14.14 8.27
C TYR A 117 0.85 15.23 8.02
N GLN A 118 1.23 16.25 7.27
CA GLN A 118 0.32 17.30 6.85
C GLN A 118 0.14 17.23 5.33
N SER A 119 -1.11 17.12 4.91
CA SER A 119 -1.52 17.07 3.50
C SER A 119 -2.72 17.96 3.27
N THR A 120 -2.95 18.35 2.02
CA THR A 120 -4.23 18.93 1.60
C THR A 120 -5.24 17.81 1.31
N ALA A 121 -6.51 18.03 1.65
CA ALA A 121 -7.62 17.10 1.36
C ALA A 121 -7.92 17.07 -0.15
N GLY A 122 -7.03 16.46 -0.93
CA GLY A 122 -7.16 16.32 -2.38
C GLY A 122 -7.28 17.66 -3.10
N PHE A 123 -8.45 17.94 -3.67
CA PHE A 123 -8.75 19.14 -4.45
C PHE A 123 -9.25 20.34 -3.64
N ALA A 124 -9.51 20.15 -2.34
CA ALA A 124 -9.93 21.21 -1.45
C ALA A 124 -8.72 21.90 -0.80
N PRO A 125 -8.80 23.21 -0.49
CA PRO A 125 -7.71 23.95 0.18
C PRO A 125 -7.53 23.55 1.65
N ASP A 126 -8.35 22.64 2.17
CA ASP A 126 -8.41 22.30 3.58
C ASP A 126 -7.23 21.42 3.98
N MET A 127 -6.68 21.68 5.17
CA MET A 127 -5.52 20.99 5.68
C MET A 127 -5.94 19.77 6.48
N THR A 128 -5.28 18.65 6.23
CA THR A 128 -5.46 17.39 6.95
C THR A 128 -4.17 17.04 7.67
N TRP A 129 -4.29 16.64 8.92
CA TRP A 129 -3.21 16.08 9.72
C TRP A 129 -3.47 14.59 9.92
N GLU A 130 -2.60 13.77 9.34
CA GLU A 130 -2.61 12.32 9.56
C GLU A 130 -1.58 11.97 10.63
N LEU A 131 -2.03 11.37 11.73
CA LEU A 131 -1.15 10.87 12.78
C LEU A 131 -0.82 9.42 12.46
N ARG A 132 0.45 9.13 12.26
CA ARG A 132 0.95 7.78 12.03
C ARG A 132 1.99 7.42 13.07
N LEU A 133 1.95 6.18 13.53
CA LEU A 133 2.91 5.62 14.45
C LEU A 133 3.90 4.78 13.65
N HIS A 134 5.19 5.07 13.80
CA HIS A 134 6.26 4.20 13.32
C HIS A 134 6.88 3.46 14.48
N THR A 135 6.93 2.13 14.37
CA THR A 135 7.68 1.30 15.33
C THR A 135 9.09 1.06 14.82
N ARG A 136 10.07 1.08 15.72
CA ARG A 136 11.49 0.84 15.40
C ARG A 136 11.89 -0.59 15.76
N ARG A 137 11.66 -1.52 14.84
CA ARG A 137 11.91 -2.97 15.00
C ARG A 137 12.73 -3.57 13.86
N GLY A 138 13.69 -2.82 13.33
CA GLY A 138 14.51 -3.26 12.20
C GLY A 138 13.66 -3.56 10.96
N LEU A 139 13.72 -4.80 10.45
CA LEU A 139 12.93 -5.24 9.28
C LEU A 139 11.42 -5.35 9.55
N LEU A 140 11.02 -5.47 10.82
CA LEU A 140 9.61 -5.55 11.24
C LEU A 140 9.05 -4.19 11.66
N SER A 141 9.75 -3.11 11.31
CA SER A 141 9.29 -1.75 11.60
C SER A 141 8.00 -1.47 10.82
N ARG A 142 6.93 -1.22 11.56
CA ARG A 142 5.56 -1.10 11.07
C ARG A 142 5.07 0.33 11.19
N GLU A 143 4.30 0.75 10.19
CA GLU A 143 3.54 2.00 10.18
C GLU A 143 2.07 1.69 10.47
N SER A 144 1.51 2.34 11.49
CA SER A 144 0.10 2.21 11.88
C SER A 144 -0.56 3.59 11.94
N THR A 145 -1.75 3.71 11.34
CA THR A 145 -2.51 4.96 11.39
C THR A 145 -3.17 5.12 12.76
N LEU A 146 -2.84 6.20 13.49
CA LEU A 146 -3.46 6.57 14.75
C LEU A 146 -4.73 7.40 14.52
N GLY A 147 -4.81 8.12 13.41
CA GLY A 147 -5.98 8.90 13.08
C GLY A 147 -5.73 9.95 12.02
N CYS A 148 -6.79 10.66 11.67
CA CYS A 148 -6.74 11.82 10.79
C CYS A 148 -7.65 12.92 11.33
N VAL A 149 -7.21 14.17 11.13
CA VAL A 149 -7.90 15.38 11.59
C VAL A 149 -7.98 16.35 10.42
N ASN A 150 -9.17 16.80 10.07
CA ASN A 150 -9.40 17.81 9.04
C ASN A 150 -9.61 19.19 9.69
N SER A 151 -8.91 20.21 9.22
CA SER A 151 -8.96 21.59 9.71
C SER A 151 -10.36 22.20 9.76
N ASP A 152 -11.27 21.76 8.89
CA ASP A 152 -12.65 22.25 8.86
C ASP A 152 -13.48 21.77 10.05
N ALA A 153 -13.23 20.54 10.47
CA ALA A 153 -13.91 19.94 11.61
C ALA A 153 -13.20 20.33 12.91
N MET A 154 -11.88 20.12 12.99
CA MET A 154 -11.07 20.25 14.20
C MET A 154 -9.61 20.60 13.88
N SER A 155 -8.92 21.26 14.80
CA SER A 155 -7.47 21.50 14.71
C SER A 155 -6.70 20.59 15.68
N LEU A 156 -5.55 20.11 15.23
CA LEU A 156 -4.59 19.40 16.07
C LEU A 156 -3.80 20.40 16.90
N ASN A 157 -3.94 20.36 18.23
CA ASN A 157 -3.32 21.32 19.14
C ASN A 157 -2.10 20.74 19.88
N LEU A 158 -2.13 19.44 20.20
CA LEU A 158 -1.11 18.79 21.00
C LEU A 158 -0.95 17.32 20.61
N VAL A 159 0.29 16.86 20.54
CA VAL A 159 0.63 15.44 20.49
C VAL A 159 1.75 15.24 21.51
N GLN A 160 1.51 14.42 22.52
CA GLN A 160 2.50 14.13 23.56
C GLN A 160 2.40 12.67 24.01
N TRP A 161 3.54 12.06 24.32
CA TRP A 161 3.56 10.77 24.99
C TRP A 161 3.35 10.99 26.50
N ILE A 162 2.36 10.33 27.08
CA ILE A 162 2.18 10.28 28.53
C ILE A 162 3.11 9.21 29.12
N ASP A 163 3.21 8.08 28.42
CA ASP A 163 3.98 6.90 28.79
C ASP A 163 4.55 6.23 27.54
N ALA A 164 5.38 5.20 27.69
CA ALA A 164 5.94 4.43 26.58
C ALA A 164 4.88 3.84 25.62
N HIS A 165 3.66 3.62 26.12
CA HIS A 165 2.56 3.00 25.38
C HIS A 165 1.37 3.92 25.14
N THR A 166 1.38 5.16 25.66
CA THR A 166 0.17 6.01 25.62
C THR A 166 0.48 7.37 25.01
N VAL A 167 -0.20 7.68 23.90
CA VAL A 167 -0.12 8.97 23.20
C VAL A 167 -1.35 9.79 23.53
N ARG A 168 -1.17 11.00 24.04
CA ARG A 168 -2.23 12.00 24.19
C ARG A 168 -2.28 12.90 22.97
N VAL A 169 -3.44 12.97 22.36
CA VAL A 169 -3.77 13.84 21.23
C VAL A 169 -4.78 14.89 21.71
N GLY A 170 -4.41 16.17 21.65
CA GLY A 170 -5.28 17.29 21.97
C GLY A 170 -5.91 17.88 20.72
N LEU A 171 -7.24 17.90 20.69
CA LEU A 171 -8.06 18.45 19.61
C LEU A 171 -8.80 19.71 20.09
N SER A 172 -8.94 20.73 19.24
CA SER A 172 -9.61 21.99 19.62
C SER A 172 -11.08 21.84 20.00
N ARG A 173 -11.83 20.96 19.31
CA ARG A 173 -13.26 20.69 19.60
C ARG A 173 -13.54 19.29 20.15
N GLY A 174 -12.50 18.47 20.36
CA GLY A 174 -12.61 17.08 20.81
C GLY A 174 -11.98 16.79 22.19
N GLY A 175 -11.31 17.78 22.79
CA GLY A 175 -10.62 17.61 24.06
C GLY A 175 -9.36 16.75 23.91
N MET A 176 -8.92 16.15 25.02
CA MET A 176 -7.74 15.28 25.07
C MET A 176 -8.15 13.82 24.87
N VAL A 177 -7.54 13.14 23.90
CA VAL A 177 -7.77 11.73 23.60
C VAL A 177 -6.48 10.94 23.85
N ASP A 178 -6.56 9.95 24.74
CA ASP A 178 -5.42 9.11 25.10
C ASP A 178 -5.49 7.78 24.32
N ILE A 179 -4.54 7.55 23.42
CA ILE A 179 -4.47 6.35 22.58
C ILE A 179 -3.43 5.42 23.17
N VAL A 180 -3.84 4.21 23.53
CA VAL A 180 -2.92 3.16 24.00
C VAL A 180 -2.45 2.34 22.80
N VAL A 181 -1.15 2.11 22.74
CA VAL A 181 -0.48 1.41 21.67
C VAL A 181 0.09 0.12 22.23
N ASP A 182 -0.29 -1.01 21.62
CA ASP A 182 0.26 -2.30 21.99
C ASP A 182 1.74 -2.43 21.57
N ASP A 183 2.40 -3.50 22.03
CA ASP A 183 3.78 -3.76 21.64
C ASP A 183 3.93 -3.88 20.12
N GLN A 184 2.93 -4.34 19.38
CA GLN A 184 2.99 -4.46 17.92
C GLN A 184 2.77 -3.15 17.16
N GLY A 185 2.64 -2.03 17.88
CA GLY A 185 2.37 -0.72 17.30
C GLY A 185 0.93 -0.57 16.83
N ARG A 186 -0.01 -1.35 17.36
CA ARG A 186 -1.43 -1.26 17.05
C ARG A 186 -2.12 -0.38 18.09
N PRO A 187 -2.85 0.67 17.67
CA PRO A 187 -3.64 1.47 18.59
C PRO A 187 -4.89 0.71 19.04
N ASP A 188 -5.29 0.93 20.29
CA ASP A 188 -6.56 0.47 20.87
C ASP A 188 -7.77 1.21 20.27
N ARG A 189 -7.58 2.49 19.95
CA ARG A 189 -8.55 3.36 19.29
C ARG A 189 -7.87 4.35 18.36
N THR A 190 -8.62 4.80 17.35
CA THR A 190 -8.15 5.82 16.40
C THR A 190 -8.92 7.11 16.55
N VAL A 191 -8.25 8.23 16.26
CA VAL A 191 -8.88 9.55 16.20
C VAL A 191 -9.44 9.77 14.80
N ASN A 192 -10.73 10.08 14.71
CA ASN A 192 -11.35 10.53 13.46
C ASN A 192 -11.91 11.94 13.67
N GLY A 193 -11.27 12.91 13.03
CA GLY A 193 -11.65 14.31 13.02
C GLY A 193 -12.11 14.80 11.65
N GLY A 194 -12.83 13.98 10.87
CA GLY A 194 -13.39 14.39 9.57
C GLY A 194 -12.58 13.94 8.36
N CYS A 195 -11.92 12.79 8.48
CA CYS A 195 -11.35 12.02 7.38
C CYS A 195 -11.85 10.57 7.49
#